data_AF-A0A925MQA4-F1
#
_entry.id   AF-A0A925MQA4-F1
#
_cell.length_a   1.000
_cell.length_b   1.000
_cell.length_c   1.000
_cell.angle_alpha   90.00
_cell.angle_beta   90.00
_cell.angle_gamma   90.00
#
_symmetry.space_group_name_H-M   'P 1'
#
loop_
_entity.id
_entity.type
_entity.pdbx_description
1 polymer ?
#
loop_
_entity_poly.entity_id
_entity_poly.type
_entity_poly.pdbx_seq_one_letter_code
_entity_poly.pdbx_strand_id
1 'polypeptide(L)'
;MKVFGRRLILLSAIMLFSAGAPAQLVIEITRGQTNAVPIAIVPLGWQSTAAAPYDISEVVAADLARSGRFAPLERRDMIERPTIGAEIRFQDWKYL
;
A
#
# COMPACT_ATOMS: atom_id res chain seq x y z
N MET A 1 -14.27 16.31 57.07
CA MET A 1 -13.53 15.26 56.33
C MET A 1 -14.42 14.30 55.53
N LYS A 2 -15.59 13.85 56.02
CA LYS A 2 -16.46 12.87 55.33
C LYS A 2 -16.97 13.30 53.93
N VAL A 3 -17.30 14.57 53.75
CA VAL A 3 -17.77 15.13 52.46
C VAL A 3 -16.67 15.25 51.39
N PHE A 4 -15.41 15.42 51.79
CA PHE A 4 -14.27 15.53 50.87
C PHE A 4 -13.93 14.15 50.28
N GLY A 5 -13.93 13.10 51.12
CA GLY A 5 -13.79 11.72 50.66
C GLY A 5 -14.91 11.29 49.71
N ARG A 6 -16.16 11.69 49.98
CA ARG A 6 -17.29 11.38 49.08
C ARG A 6 -17.15 12.04 47.72
N ARG A 7 -16.68 13.30 47.67
CA ARG A 7 -16.40 14.01 46.40
C ARG A 7 -15.25 13.38 45.62
N LEU A 8 -14.19 12.94 46.32
CA LEU A 8 -13.06 12.29 45.68
C LEU A 8 -13.45 10.94 45.07
N ILE A 9 -14.25 10.13 45.77
CA ILE A 9 -14.78 8.86 45.26
C ILE A 9 -15.67 9.08 44.02
N LEU A 10 -16.52 10.11 44.06
CA LEU A 10 -17.35 10.51 42.92
C LEU A 10 -16.50 10.92 41.69
N LEU A 11 -15.46 11.72 41.90
CA LEU A 11 -14.53 12.12 40.85
C LEU A 11 -13.79 10.92 40.23
N SER A 12 -13.30 10.00 41.07
CA SER A 12 -12.63 8.78 40.61
C SER A 12 -13.58 7.88 39.79
N ALA A 13 -14.83 7.76 40.23
CA ALA A 13 -15.85 6.98 39.50
C ALA A 13 -16.17 7.58 38.13
N ILE A 14 -16.23 8.92 38.03
CA ILE A 14 -16.47 9.62 36.76
C ILE A 14 -15.30 9.42 35.79
N MET A 15 -14.06 9.47 36.27
CA MET A 15 -12.88 9.24 35.42
C MET A 15 -12.82 7.80 34.89
N LEU A 16 -13.15 6.81 35.72
CA LEU A 16 -13.23 5.40 35.29
C LEU A 16 -14.29 5.16 34.22
N PHE A 17 -15.38 5.93 34.23
CA PHE A 17 -16.46 5.81 33.25
C PHE A 17 -16.10 6.40 31.87
N SER A 18 -15.09 7.28 31.79
CA SER A 18 -14.68 7.96 30.56
C SER A 18 -13.63 7.19 29.72
N ALA A 19 -13.17 6.02 30.16
CA ALA A 19 -12.01 5.34 29.58
C ALA A 19 -12.27 4.60 28.24
N GLY A 20 -13.49 4.63 27.70
CA GLY A 20 -13.87 3.85 26.51
C GLY A 20 -14.39 4.70 25.37
N ALA A 21 -13.50 5.26 24.55
CA ALA A 21 -13.86 5.75 23.22
C ALA A 21 -13.27 4.80 22.18
N PRO A 22 -14.06 3.97 21.47
CA PRO A 22 -13.56 3.23 20.32
C PRO A 22 -13.10 4.21 19.24
N ALA A 23 -11.79 4.30 19.03
CA ALA A 23 -11.20 4.96 17.87
C ALA A 23 -11.39 4.07 16.64
N GLN A 24 -12.64 3.97 16.16
CA GLN A 24 -12.93 3.22 14.94
C GLN A 24 -12.52 4.08 13.74
N LEU A 25 -11.32 3.82 13.25
CA LEU A 25 -10.84 4.39 11.99
C LEU A 25 -11.72 3.86 10.84
N VAL A 26 -12.65 4.68 10.36
CA VAL A 26 -13.44 4.40 9.16
C VAL A 26 -12.75 5.09 7.99
N ILE A 27 -12.01 4.32 7.20
CA ILE A 27 -11.47 4.80 5.92
C ILE A 27 -12.57 4.61 4.88
N GLU A 28 -13.34 5.67 4.61
CA GLU A 28 -14.30 5.71 3.50
C GLU A 28 -13.61 6.24 2.25
N ILE A 29 -13.24 5.35 1.33
CA ILE A 29 -12.65 5.72 0.04
C ILE A 29 -13.80 6.22 -0.87
N THR A 30 -14.19 7.49 -0.71
CA THR A 30 -15.33 8.10 -1.44
C THR A 30 -15.03 8.34 -2.93
N ARG A 31 -13.76 8.43 -3.33
CA ARG A 31 -13.33 8.59 -4.73
C ARG A 31 -11.97 7.92 -4.96
N GLY A 32 -11.99 6.62 -5.26
CA GLY A 32 -10.86 6.00 -5.95
C GLY A 32 -10.65 6.68 -7.30
N GLN A 33 -9.40 6.98 -7.65
CA GLN A 33 -9.02 7.51 -8.96
C GLN A 33 -9.63 6.58 -10.02
N THR A 34 -10.63 7.07 -10.76
CA THR A 34 -11.56 6.20 -11.51
C THR A 34 -10.87 5.46 -12.66
N ASN A 35 -9.66 5.88 -13.04
CA ASN A 35 -8.85 5.22 -14.06
C ASN A 35 -7.39 5.12 -13.59
N ALA A 36 -7.06 4.06 -12.85
CA ALA A 36 -5.68 3.74 -12.49
C ALA A 36 -4.79 3.72 -13.76
N VAL A 37 -3.62 4.36 -13.70
CA VAL A 37 -2.73 4.52 -14.84
C VAL A 37 -2.08 3.18 -15.17
N PRO A 38 -2.24 2.64 -16.40
CA PRO A 38 -1.56 1.42 -16.81
C PRO A 38 -0.05 1.59 -16.74
N ILE A 39 0.66 0.60 -16.19
CA ILE A 39 2.11 0.62 -16.08
C ILE A 39 2.68 -0.80 -16.12
N ALA A 40 3.82 -0.99 -16.80
CA ALA A 40 4.54 -2.25 -16.80
C ALA A 40 5.78 -2.17 -15.90
N ILE A 41 5.90 -3.11 -14.95
CA ILE A 41 7.06 -3.24 -14.07
C ILE A 41 7.78 -4.53 -14.45
N VAL A 42 8.78 -4.42 -15.31
CA VAL A 42 9.53 -5.57 -15.82
C VAL A 42 10.48 -6.15 -14.74
N PRO A 43 10.76 -7.47 -14.76
CA PRO A 43 11.73 -8.07 -13.86
C PRO A 43 13.10 -7.38 -13.95
N LEU A 44 13.66 -6.98 -12.82
CA LEU A 44 15.00 -6.37 -12.79
C LEU A 44 16.07 -7.38 -13.21
N GLY A 45 17.05 -6.91 -14.00
CA GLY A 45 18.24 -7.68 -14.31
C GLY A 45 19.05 -8.00 -13.06
N TRP A 46 19.53 -9.24 -12.96
CA TRP A 46 20.37 -9.70 -11.87
C TRP A 46 21.72 -10.19 -12.42
N GLN A 47 22.82 -9.61 -11.94
CA GLN A 47 24.16 -9.82 -12.51
C GLN A 47 24.94 -10.98 -11.87
N SER A 48 24.34 -11.72 -10.94
CA SER A 48 24.96 -12.87 -10.29
C SER A 48 24.40 -14.18 -10.86
N THR A 49 25.23 -15.23 -10.83
CA THR A 49 24.85 -16.59 -11.23
C THR A 49 23.94 -17.27 -10.22
N ALA A 50 23.94 -16.80 -8.96
CA ALA A 50 22.99 -17.24 -7.95
C ALA A 50 21.62 -16.60 -8.20
N ALA A 51 20.55 -17.29 -7.80
CA ALA A 51 19.21 -16.72 -7.85
C ALA A 51 19.15 -15.39 -7.07
N ALA A 52 18.41 -14.42 -7.60
CA ALA A 52 18.14 -13.18 -6.87
C ALA A 52 17.44 -13.51 -5.55
N PRO A 53 17.90 -12.98 -4.40
CA PRO A 53 17.31 -13.29 -3.11
C PRO A 53 15.89 -12.74 -2.95
N TYR A 54 15.54 -11.68 -3.70
CA TYR A 54 14.24 -11.03 -3.67
C TYR A 54 13.84 -10.55 -5.07
N ASP A 55 12.55 -10.65 -5.39
CA ASP A 55 11.98 -10.00 -6.59
C ASP A 55 11.53 -8.57 -6.23
N ILE A 56 12.43 -7.61 -6.45
CA ILE A 56 12.16 -6.20 -6.19
C ILE A 56 11.03 -5.68 -7.09
N SER A 57 10.97 -6.15 -8.33
CA SER A 57 9.94 -5.79 -9.31
C SER A 57 8.55 -6.19 -8.84
N GLU A 58 8.42 -7.32 -8.11
CA GLU A 58 7.16 -7.70 -7.46
C GLU A 58 6.74 -6.71 -6.37
N VAL A 59 7.69 -6.32 -5.52
CA VAL A 59 7.43 -5.35 -4.44
C VAL A 59 6.97 -4.02 -5.01
N VAL A 60 7.65 -3.52 -6.05
CA VAL A 60 7.28 -2.28 -6.73
C VAL A 60 5.87 -2.39 -7.35
N ALA A 61 5.56 -3.50 -8.03
CA ALA A 61 4.23 -3.70 -8.60
C ALA A 61 3.14 -3.73 -7.52
N ALA A 62 3.38 -4.44 -6.40
CA ALA A 62 2.44 -4.54 -5.28
C ALA A 62 2.18 -3.18 -4.62
N ASP A 63 3.22 -2.37 -4.41
CA ASP A 63 3.10 -1.03 -3.81
C ASP A 63 2.34 -0.07 -4.74
N LEU A 64 2.65 -0.09 -6.04
CA LEU A 64 1.94 0.74 -7.03
C LEU A 64 0.47 0.33 -7.16
N ALA A 65 0.17 -0.97 -7.18
CA ALA A 65 -1.21 -1.46 -7.18
C ALA A 65 -1.97 -1.00 -5.92
N ARG A 66 -1.35 -1.14 -4.73
CA ARG A 66 -1.96 -0.74 -3.45
C ARG A 66 -2.24 0.76 -3.35
N SER A 67 -1.49 1.59 -4.07
CA SER A 67 -1.75 3.03 -4.13
C SER A 67 -3.10 3.39 -4.78
N GLY A 68 -3.69 2.49 -5.56
CA GLY A 68 -4.89 2.74 -6.36
C GLY A 68 -4.68 3.75 -7.50
N ARG A 69 -3.46 4.27 -7.69
CA ARG A 69 -3.13 5.21 -8.77
C ARG A 69 -2.70 4.51 -10.05
N PHE A 70 -2.23 3.27 -9.94
CA PHE A 70 -1.63 2.51 -11.03
C PHE A 70 -2.30 1.14 -11.19
N ALA A 71 -2.32 0.65 -12.43
CA ALA A 71 -2.74 -0.69 -12.80
C ALA A 71 -1.53 -1.43 -13.40
N PRO A 72 -0.74 -2.14 -12.57
CA PRO A 72 0.37 -2.96 -13.05
C PRO A 72 -0.10 -4.04 -14.02
N LEU A 73 0.56 -4.12 -15.18
CA LEU A 73 0.39 -5.21 -16.12
C LEU A 73 0.94 -6.52 -15.53
N GLU A 74 0.21 -7.63 -15.66
CA GLU A 74 0.73 -8.92 -15.22
C GLU A 74 1.94 -9.35 -16.05
N ARG A 75 2.93 -10.00 -15.40
CA ARG A 75 4.15 -10.43 -16.09
C ARG A 75 3.89 -11.35 -17.29
N ARG A 76 2.79 -12.11 -17.27
CA ARG A 76 2.40 -13.04 -18.34
C ARG A 76 1.90 -12.32 -19.60
N ASP A 77 1.40 -11.10 -19.42
CA ASP A 77 0.83 -10.26 -20.48
C ASP A 77 1.88 -9.30 -21.08
N MET A 78 3.09 -9.25 -20.50
CA MET A 78 4.21 -8.46 -21.02
C MET A 78 4.73 -9.05 -22.34
N ILE A 79 4.85 -8.20 -23.36
CA ILE A 79 5.40 -8.57 -24.67
C ILE A 79 6.91 -8.82 -24.59
N GLU A 80 7.61 -8.00 -23.81
CA GLU A 80 9.05 -8.10 -23.61
C GLU A 80 9.43 -7.81 -22.15
N ARG A 81 10.62 -8.24 -21.73
CA ARG A 81 11.15 -8.05 -20.36
C ARG A 81 12.59 -7.51 -20.41
N PRO A 82 12.79 -6.30 -20.93
CA PRO A 82 14.10 -5.68 -21.02
C PRO A 82 14.72 -5.49 -19.64
N THR A 83 16.03 -5.68 -19.55
CA THR A 83 16.81 -5.49 -18.30
C THR A 83 17.64 -4.21 -18.33
N ILE A 84 17.79 -3.60 -19.51
CA ILE A 84 18.42 -2.30 -19.70
C ILE A 84 17.55 -1.39 -20.56
N GLY A 85 17.67 -0.08 -20.39
CA GLY A 85 16.83 0.89 -21.10
C GLY A 85 16.95 0.85 -22.63
N ALA A 86 18.12 0.45 -23.15
CA ALA A 86 18.36 0.35 -24.59
C ALA A 86 17.60 -0.80 -25.27
N GLU A 87 17.15 -1.80 -24.50
CA GLU A 87 16.36 -2.94 -25.02
C GLU A 87 14.87 -2.59 -25.19
N ILE A 88 14.40 -1.47 -24.62
CA ILE A 88 12.97 -1.11 -24.60
C ILE A 88 12.50 -0.70 -25.99
N ARG A 89 11.52 -1.44 -26.53
CA ARG A 89 10.82 -1.10 -27.77
C ARG A 89 9.46 -0.52 -27.47
N PHE A 90 9.40 0.79 -27.25
CA PHE A 90 8.18 1.53 -26.87
C PHE A 90 6.95 1.30 -27.76
N GLN A 91 7.13 0.92 -29.04
CA GLN A 91 5.99 0.65 -29.92
C GLN A 91 5.20 -0.60 -29.50
N ASP A 92 5.86 -1.60 -28.93
CA ASP A 92 5.22 -2.86 -28.54
C ASP A 92 4.25 -2.63 -27.38
N TRP A 93 4.66 -1.82 -26.43
CA TRP A 93 3.89 -1.48 -25.23
C TRP A 93 2.64 -0.63 -25.51
N LYS A 94 2.54 0.03 -26.68
CA LYS A 94 1.36 0.83 -27.05
C LYS A 94 0.16 -0.01 -27.49
N TYR A 95 0.36 -1.31 -27.75
CA TYR A 95 -0.71 -2.22 -28.14
C TYR A 95 -1.46 -2.83 -26.94
N LEU A 96 -1.03 -2.52 -25.72
CA LEU A 96 -1.61 -2.97 -24.44
C LEU A 96 -2.45 -1.86 -23.81
#